data_AF-A0AAD4EF65-F1
#
_entry.id   AF-A0AAD4EF65-F1
#
_cell.length_a   1.000
_cell.length_b   1.000
_cell.length_c   1.000
_cell.angle_alpha   90.00
_cell.angle_beta   90.00
_cell.angle_gamma   90.00
#
_symmetry.space_group_name_H-M   'P 1'
#
loop_
_entity.id
_entity.type
_entity.pdbx_description
1 polymer ?
#
loop_
_entity_poly.entity_id
_entity_poly.type
_entity_poly.pdbx_seq_one_letter_code
_entity_poly.pdbx_strand_id
1 'polypeptide(L)'
;VSHLNNVVEHFQLVLDQRPVSHPDHATALTNLAWARLLGYIRNDLKDIDATTSLFRDALALRPQHHLDHPLSLYNLTEALTWHYIKKRTAADIHEAAQHYHKLLPLCPEDTYLPNIAAGNGVNYHCSIDDLDTSIQLGRKAVSLCLEVHADRDTYLNNLASSLTSRFHHQGKPNDLNEAIPLHEEALTLHPPRHPCHDTTLNNLAAALDTRYRKSHVSEDLNEAIGLYRESIRLRRLDLPQRHVTLHNLSSVLCSRFTQTQKNEDVEEDITLCQQSLSALSSLHQDRYFSYMRLQEAYLSRYRILHDLADLSLAVENFRLA
;
A
#
# COMPACT_ATOMS: atom_id res chain seq x y z
N VAL A 1 -12.52 26.02 8.07
CA VAL A 1 -12.81 26.30 9.50
C VAL A 1 -14.21 26.87 9.78
N SER A 2 -14.53 28.15 9.53
CA SER A 2 -15.78 28.77 10.07
C SER A 2 -17.08 28.10 9.61
N HIS A 3 -17.21 27.75 8.34
CA HIS A 3 -18.40 27.06 7.83
C HIS A 3 -18.56 25.63 8.39
N LEU A 4 -17.47 24.91 8.63
CA LEU A 4 -17.51 23.55 9.19
C LEU A 4 -17.93 23.55 10.67
N ASN A 5 -17.40 24.50 11.45
CA ASN A 5 -17.80 24.67 12.85
C ASN A 5 -19.29 25.02 12.99
N ASN A 6 -19.80 25.92 12.12
CA ASN A 6 -21.22 26.26 12.11
C ASN A 6 -22.11 25.06 11.77
N VAL A 7 -21.66 24.18 10.86
CA VAL A 7 -22.39 22.94 10.52
C VAL A 7 -22.39 21.95 11.68
N VAL A 8 -21.26 21.80 12.38
CA VAL A 8 -21.16 20.95 13.59
C VAL A 8 -22.11 21.47 14.69
N GLU A 9 -22.08 22.77 14.97
CA GLU A 9 -22.98 23.39 15.97
C GLU A 9 -24.46 23.23 15.59
N HIS A 10 -24.78 23.37 14.30
CA HIS A 10 -26.16 23.22 13.82
C HIS A 10 -26.69 21.80 14.03
N PHE A 11 -25.94 20.77 13.63
CA PHE A 11 -26.37 19.38 13.84
C PHE A 11 -26.37 18.98 15.31
N GLN A 12 -25.46 19.52 16.13
CA GLN A 12 -25.50 19.33 17.58
C GLN A 12 -26.80 19.89 18.19
N LEU A 13 -27.19 21.11 17.79
CA LEU A 13 -28.43 21.73 18.25
C LEU A 13 -29.67 20.93 17.82
N VAL A 14 -29.67 20.34 16.62
CA VAL A 14 -30.74 19.45 16.18
C VAL A 14 -30.84 18.21 17.08
N LEU A 15 -29.71 17.62 17.47
CA LEU A 15 -29.69 16.45 18.37
C LEU A 15 -30.16 16.80 19.78
N ASP A 16 -29.77 17.98 20.30
CA ASP A 16 -30.18 18.44 21.63
C ASP A 16 -31.69 18.69 21.71
N GLN A 17 -32.33 19.05 20.59
CA GLN A 17 -33.76 19.33 20.49
C GLN A 17 -34.63 18.13 20.12
N ARG A 18 -34.03 17.05 19.60
CA ARG A 18 -34.77 15.89 19.07
C ARG A 18 -34.48 14.64 19.90
N PRO A 19 -35.50 14.01 20.53
CA PRO A 19 -35.27 12.79 21.29
C PRO A 19 -34.75 11.66 20.39
N VAL A 20 -34.09 10.67 20.99
CA VAL A 20 -33.50 9.51 20.28
C VAL A 20 -34.56 8.73 19.48
N SER A 21 -35.81 8.75 19.90
CA SER A 21 -36.94 8.11 19.20
C SER A 21 -37.38 8.83 17.92
N HIS A 22 -36.84 10.01 17.62
CA HIS A 22 -37.18 10.77 16.43
C HIS A 22 -36.59 10.09 15.18
N PRO A 23 -37.37 9.92 14.09
CA PRO A 23 -36.92 9.20 12.89
C PRO A 23 -35.63 9.79 12.27
N ASP A 24 -35.48 11.11 12.33
CA ASP A 24 -34.29 11.79 11.78
C ASP A 24 -33.08 11.84 12.73
N HIS A 25 -33.18 11.31 13.96
CA HIS A 25 -32.10 11.40 14.95
C HIS A 25 -30.84 10.67 14.45
N ALA A 26 -30.99 9.47 13.88
CA ALA A 26 -29.89 8.72 13.27
C ALA A 26 -29.25 9.46 12.09
N THR A 27 -30.05 10.20 11.32
CA THR A 27 -29.58 11.01 10.19
C THR A 27 -28.80 12.23 10.67
N ALA A 28 -29.28 12.91 11.72
CA ALA A 28 -28.58 14.02 12.35
C ALA A 28 -27.23 13.58 12.95
N LEU A 29 -27.17 12.41 13.60
CA LEU A 29 -25.92 11.81 14.07
C LEU A 29 -24.95 11.55 12.91
N THR A 30 -25.43 10.94 11.83
CA THR A 30 -24.64 10.64 10.62
C THR A 30 -24.05 11.92 10.03
N ASN A 31 -24.85 12.99 9.90
CA ASN A 31 -24.41 14.26 9.32
C ASN A 31 -23.41 15.00 10.22
N LEU A 32 -23.63 15.00 11.54
CA LEU A 32 -22.67 15.54 12.51
C LEU A 32 -21.33 14.80 12.42
N ALA A 33 -21.37 13.47 12.36
CA ALA A 33 -20.18 12.63 12.24
C ALA A 33 -19.40 12.93 10.96
N TRP A 34 -20.07 13.06 9.80
CA TRP A 34 -19.42 13.45 8.55
C TRP A 34 -18.81 14.86 8.59
N ALA A 35 -19.50 15.83 9.19
CA ALA A 35 -18.95 17.18 9.35
C ALA A 35 -17.67 17.18 10.20
N ARG A 36 -17.64 16.37 11.27
CA ARG A 36 -16.44 16.21 12.11
C ARG A 36 -15.32 15.47 11.38
N LEU A 37 -15.65 14.40 10.64
CA LEU A 37 -14.68 13.64 9.84
C LEU A 37 -14.03 14.52 8.77
N LEU A 38 -14.81 15.32 8.04
CA LEU A 38 -14.29 16.25 7.04
C LEU A 38 -13.40 17.34 7.68
N GLY A 39 -13.80 17.87 8.83
CA GLY A 39 -12.97 18.80 9.60
C GLY A 39 -11.66 18.14 10.02
N TYR A 40 -11.69 16.87 10.42
CA TYR A 40 -10.51 16.12 10.80
C TYR A 40 -9.56 15.85 9.61
N ILE A 41 -10.10 15.41 8.46
CA ILE A 41 -9.34 15.19 7.22
C ILE A 41 -8.61 16.46 6.79
N ARG A 42 -9.25 17.63 6.96
CA ARG A 42 -8.68 18.95 6.66
C ARG A 42 -7.76 19.50 7.77
N ASN A 43 -7.53 18.74 8.85
CA ASN A 43 -6.83 19.16 10.06
C ASN A 43 -7.46 20.38 10.79
N ASP A 44 -8.73 20.70 10.52
CA ASP A 44 -9.50 21.75 11.21
C ASP A 44 -10.00 21.27 12.58
N LEU A 45 -10.22 19.96 12.75
CA LEU A 45 -10.64 19.31 13.99
C LEU A 45 -9.66 18.19 14.37
N LYS A 46 -9.56 17.86 15.67
CA LYS A 46 -8.56 16.90 16.19
C LYS A 46 -9.13 15.61 16.76
N ASP A 47 -10.44 15.56 17.01
CA ASP A 47 -11.07 14.45 17.73
C ASP A 47 -11.78 13.49 16.77
N ILE A 48 -11.05 12.45 16.36
CA ILE A 48 -11.55 11.36 15.54
C ILE A 48 -12.29 10.29 16.37
N ASP A 49 -12.08 10.22 17.70
CA ASP A 49 -12.75 9.23 18.57
C ASP A 49 -14.24 9.57 18.76
N ALA A 50 -14.54 10.87 18.95
CA ALA A 50 -15.91 11.33 18.98
C ALA A 50 -16.63 11.08 17.65
N THR A 51 -15.90 11.14 16.53
CA THR A 51 -16.44 10.91 15.20
C THR A 51 -16.84 9.45 15.00
N THR A 52 -15.98 8.49 15.37
CA THR A 52 -16.32 7.06 15.27
C THR A 52 -17.44 6.67 16.22
N SER A 53 -17.49 7.27 17.42
CA SER A 53 -18.59 7.06 18.37
C SER A 53 -19.96 7.48 17.81
N LEU A 54 -20.04 8.65 17.17
CA LEU A 54 -21.29 9.12 16.54
C LEU A 54 -21.77 8.19 15.41
N PHE A 55 -20.86 7.63 14.62
CA PHE A 55 -21.23 6.64 13.60
C PHE A 55 -21.69 5.31 14.21
N ARG A 56 -21.10 4.87 15.34
CA ARG A 56 -21.58 3.69 16.09
C ARG A 56 -23.00 3.92 16.63
N ASP A 57 -23.27 5.09 17.19
CA ASP A 57 -24.60 5.45 17.68
C ASP A 57 -25.63 5.49 16.53
N ALA A 58 -25.27 6.08 15.39
CA ALA A 58 -26.12 6.10 14.19
C ALA A 58 -26.39 4.69 13.63
N LEU A 59 -25.41 3.79 13.70
CA LEU A 59 -25.58 2.38 13.31
C LEU A 59 -26.49 1.62 14.29
N ALA A 60 -26.37 1.88 15.59
CA ALA A 60 -27.21 1.24 16.62
C ALA A 60 -28.71 1.58 16.45
N LEU A 61 -29.03 2.79 15.97
CA LEU A 61 -30.40 3.21 15.68
C LEU A 61 -30.97 2.63 14.37
N ARG A 62 -30.13 2.04 13.52
CA ARG A 62 -30.52 1.47 12.23
C ARG A 62 -30.15 -0.03 12.24
N PRO A 63 -30.96 -0.89 12.85
CA PRO A 63 -30.69 -2.34 12.93
C PRO A 63 -30.73 -3.00 11.55
N GLN A 64 -30.34 -4.28 11.44
CA GLN A 64 -30.12 -4.99 10.17
C GLN A 64 -31.28 -4.92 9.15
N HIS A 65 -32.52 -4.84 9.61
CA HIS A 65 -33.71 -4.76 8.76
C HIS A 65 -34.07 -3.32 8.32
N HIS A 66 -33.34 -2.32 8.79
CA HIS A 66 -33.54 -0.92 8.43
C HIS A 66 -32.97 -0.64 7.03
N LEU A 67 -33.70 0.14 6.23
CA LEU A 67 -33.32 0.45 4.84
C LEU A 67 -31.91 1.07 4.74
N ASP A 68 -31.59 2.01 5.63
CA ASP A 68 -30.28 2.68 5.68
C ASP A 68 -29.18 1.93 6.44
N HIS A 69 -29.44 0.69 6.91
CA HIS A 69 -28.42 -0.09 7.63
C HIS A 69 -27.13 -0.29 6.81
N PRO A 70 -27.17 -0.62 5.51
CA PRO A 70 -25.97 -0.73 4.68
C PRO A 70 -25.18 0.58 4.64
N LEU A 71 -25.86 1.72 4.51
CA LEU A 71 -25.21 3.03 4.48
C LEU A 71 -24.56 3.37 5.84
N SER A 72 -25.19 3.02 6.96
CA SER A 72 -24.60 3.18 8.28
C SER A 72 -23.38 2.30 8.51
N LEU A 73 -23.40 1.04 8.02
CA LEU A 73 -22.23 0.16 8.04
C LEU A 73 -21.08 0.79 7.26
N TYR A 74 -21.34 1.26 6.04
CA TYR A 74 -20.34 1.95 5.20
C TYR A 74 -19.73 3.15 5.92
N ASN A 75 -20.57 4.04 6.45
CA ASN A 75 -20.11 5.27 7.12
C ASN A 75 -19.21 5.00 8.34
N LEU A 76 -19.57 4.02 9.18
CA LEU A 76 -18.73 3.63 10.30
C LEU A 76 -17.40 3.06 9.82
N THR A 77 -17.43 2.23 8.77
CA THR A 77 -16.23 1.60 8.22
C THR A 77 -15.24 2.62 7.67
N GLU A 78 -15.74 3.66 6.98
CA GLU A 78 -14.94 4.80 6.54
C GLU A 78 -14.28 5.54 7.72
N ALA A 79 -15.04 5.80 8.77
CA ALA A 79 -14.53 6.51 9.94
C ALA A 79 -13.45 5.71 10.69
N LEU A 80 -13.64 4.40 10.85
CA LEU A 80 -12.65 3.49 11.44
C LEU A 80 -11.37 3.44 10.60
N THR A 81 -11.49 3.47 9.28
CA THR A 81 -10.34 3.51 8.36
C THR A 81 -9.52 4.80 8.53
N TRP A 82 -10.18 5.95 8.59
CA TRP A 82 -9.51 7.23 8.85
C TRP A 82 -8.88 7.32 10.24
N HIS A 83 -9.55 6.76 11.24
CA HIS A 83 -9.02 6.66 12.60
C HIS A 83 -7.73 5.83 12.61
N TYR A 84 -7.75 4.67 11.95
CA TYR A 84 -6.56 3.84 11.78
C TYR A 84 -5.41 4.56 11.08
N ILE A 85 -5.66 5.23 9.95
CA ILE A 85 -4.62 5.91 9.16
C ILE A 85 -3.82 6.88 10.04
N LYS A 86 -4.47 7.48 11.04
CA LYS A 86 -3.88 8.50 11.90
C LYS A 86 -3.36 7.97 13.23
N LYS A 87 -4.06 7.02 13.86
CA LYS A 87 -3.70 6.50 15.18
C LYS A 87 -3.03 5.12 15.17
N ARG A 88 -3.05 4.44 14.04
CA ARG A 88 -2.48 3.09 13.83
C ARG A 88 -3.05 2.03 14.79
N THR A 89 -4.34 2.14 15.13
CA THR A 89 -5.04 1.22 16.03
C THR A 89 -5.54 -0.02 15.29
N ALA A 90 -4.89 -1.17 15.46
CA ALA A 90 -5.26 -2.41 14.73
C ALA A 90 -6.73 -2.85 14.94
N ALA A 91 -7.30 -2.60 16.13
CA ALA A 91 -8.69 -2.94 16.43
C ALA A 91 -9.70 -2.26 15.49
N ASP A 92 -9.45 -0.99 15.10
CA ASP A 92 -10.36 -0.25 14.22
C ASP A 92 -10.38 -0.83 12.81
N ILE A 93 -9.24 -1.34 12.30
CA ILE A 93 -9.21 -2.04 11.01
C ILE A 93 -9.93 -3.38 11.07
N HIS A 94 -9.75 -4.14 12.16
CA HIS A 94 -10.43 -5.42 12.29
C HIS A 94 -11.96 -5.24 12.33
N GLU A 95 -12.44 -4.25 13.10
CA GLU A 95 -13.85 -3.86 13.13
C GLU A 95 -14.34 -3.41 11.74
N ALA A 96 -13.55 -2.59 11.04
CA ALA A 96 -13.87 -2.14 9.69
C ALA A 96 -14.04 -3.31 8.70
N ALA A 97 -13.11 -4.27 8.70
CA ALA A 97 -13.17 -5.44 7.84
C ALA A 97 -14.40 -6.31 8.12
N GLN A 98 -14.79 -6.48 9.38
CA GLN A 98 -16.02 -7.18 9.77
C GLN A 98 -17.28 -6.47 9.23
N HIS A 99 -17.31 -5.14 9.29
CA HIS A 99 -18.43 -4.36 8.76
C HIS A 99 -18.51 -4.43 7.23
N TYR A 100 -17.38 -4.42 6.52
CA TYR A 100 -17.38 -4.65 5.07
C TYR A 100 -17.88 -6.05 4.70
N HIS A 101 -17.50 -7.08 5.45
CA HIS A 101 -18.02 -8.44 5.22
C HIS A 101 -19.55 -8.50 5.36
N LYS A 102 -20.12 -7.76 6.32
CA LYS A 102 -21.57 -7.64 6.52
C LYS A 102 -22.26 -6.77 5.47
N LEU A 103 -21.59 -5.72 5.00
CA LEU A 103 -22.13 -4.76 4.04
C LEU A 103 -22.29 -5.38 2.65
N LEU A 104 -21.27 -6.10 2.19
CA LEU A 104 -21.19 -6.60 0.82
C LEU A 104 -22.39 -7.47 0.37
N PRO A 105 -22.96 -8.40 1.16
CA PRO A 105 -24.15 -9.15 0.74
C PRO A 105 -25.46 -8.33 0.79
N LEU A 106 -25.47 -7.16 1.42
CA LEU A 106 -26.66 -6.31 1.56
C LEU A 106 -26.80 -5.29 0.43
N CYS A 107 -25.73 -5.05 -0.33
CA CYS A 107 -25.73 -4.09 -1.43
C CYS A 107 -26.11 -4.77 -2.75
N PRO A 108 -27.06 -4.23 -3.54
CA PRO A 108 -27.31 -4.70 -4.89
C PRO A 108 -26.04 -4.58 -5.74
N GLU A 109 -25.76 -5.58 -6.58
CA GLU A 109 -24.58 -5.60 -7.48
C GLU A 109 -24.49 -4.36 -8.38
N ASP A 110 -25.63 -3.73 -8.66
CA ASP A 110 -25.77 -2.56 -9.55
C ASP A 110 -25.50 -1.22 -8.86
N THR A 111 -25.14 -1.22 -7.56
CA THR A 111 -24.90 0.02 -6.78
C THR A 111 -23.41 0.33 -6.65
N TYR A 112 -23.06 1.59 -6.38
CA TYR A 112 -21.67 2.04 -6.20
C TYR A 112 -21.07 1.66 -4.83
N LEU A 113 -21.92 1.36 -3.84
CA LEU A 113 -21.50 1.01 -2.47
C LEU A 113 -20.63 -0.25 -2.35
N PRO A 114 -20.94 -1.39 -3.00
CA PRO A 114 -20.09 -2.59 -2.97
C PRO A 114 -18.66 -2.32 -3.42
N ASN A 115 -18.46 -1.47 -4.43
CA ASN A 115 -17.14 -1.15 -4.98
C ASN A 115 -16.31 -0.31 -4.01
N ILE A 116 -16.87 0.77 -3.46
CA ILE A 116 -16.14 1.59 -2.47
C ILE A 116 -15.85 0.76 -1.22
N ALA A 117 -16.83 -0.02 -0.76
CA ALA A 117 -16.71 -0.84 0.43
C ALA A 117 -15.59 -1.88 0.30
N ALA A 118 -15.57 -2.59 -0.82
CA ALA A 118 -14.52 -3.56 -1.08
C ALA A 118 -13.16 -2.88 -1.31
N GLY A 119 -13.16 -1.71 -1.94
CA GLY A 119 -11.98 -0.93 -2.30
C GLY A 119 -11.19 -0.30 -1.16
N ASN A 120 -11.90 0.39 -0.26
CA ASN A 120 -11.32 0.87 0.99
C ASN A 120 -10.92 -0.29 1.91
N GLY A 121 -11.53 -1.45 1.67
CA GLY A 121 -11.17 -2.74 2.22
C GLY A 121 -9.84 -3.33 1.74
N VAL A 122 -9.16 -2.75 0.75
CA VAL A 122 -7.88 -3.30 0.24
C VAL A 122 -6.66 -2.45 0.66
N ASN A 123 -6.86 -1.23 1.17
CA ASN A 123 -5.78 -0.39 1.71
C ASN A 123 -5.19 -0.90 3.06
N TYR A 124 -5.56 -2.11 3.48
CA TYR A 124 -5.17 -2.74 4.74
C TYR A 124 -3.77 -3.38 4.67
N HIS A 125 -2.74 -2.57 4.82
CA HIS A 125 -1.36 -3.05 4.97
C HIS A 125 -0.95 -3.32 6.43
N CYS A 126 -1.86 -3.83 7.27
CA CYS A 126 -1.78 -3.51 8.70
C CYS A 126 -2.11 -4.65 9.66
N SER A 127 -1.65 -5.86 9.37
CA SER A 127 -1.15 -6.86 10.35
C SER A 127 -0.97 -8.20 9.62
N ILE A 128 0.02 -9.00 10.04
CA ILE A 128 0.23 -10.37 9.54
C ILE A 128 -1.01 -11.24 9.80
N ASP A 129 -1.72 -10.97 10.89
CA ASP A 129 -2.88 -11.75 11.33
C ASP A 129 -4.14 -11.52 10.47
N ASP A 130 -4.20 -10.41 9.71
CA ASP A 130 -5.39 -10.04 8.92
C ASP A 130 -5.18 -10.18 7.39
N LEU A 131 -4.04 -10.76 6.95
CA LEU A 131 -3.74 -10.91 5.52
C LEU A 131 -4.78 -11.75 4.77
N ASP A 132 -5.32 -12.80 5.38
CA ASP A 132 -6.35 -13.64 4.77
C ASP A 132 -7.66 -12.86 4.54
N THR A 133 -8.03 -12.00 5.50
CA THR A 133 -9.21 -11.13 5.38
C THR A 133 -9.00 -10.07 4.30
N SER A 134 -7.83 -9.42 4.27
CA SER A 134 -7.47 -8.44 3.24
C SER A 134 -7.53 -9.05 1.84
N ILE A 135 -7.01 -10.27 1.67
CA ILE A 135 -7.05 -10.99 0.38
C ILE A 135 -8.50 -11.33 -0.03
N GLN A 136 -9.34 -11.77 0.92
CA GLN A 136 -10.75 -12.05 0.64
C GLN A 136 -11.51 -10.79 0.20
N LEU A 137 -11.31 -9.67 0.89
CA LEU A 137 -11.92 -8.39 0.53
C LEU A 137 -11.39 -7.87 -0.80
N GLY A 138 -10.07 -7.95 -1.02
CA GLY A 138 -9.44 -7.56 -2.29
C GLY A 138 -9.95 -8.35 -3.49
N ARG A 139 -10.10 -9.67 -3.37
CA ARG A 139 -10.70 -10.50 -4.43
C ARG A 139 -12.13 -10.08 -4.74
N LYS A 140 -12.91 -9.78 -3.70
CA LYS A 140 -14.29 -9.32 -3.87
C LYS A 140 -14.36 -7.91 -4.50
N ALA A 141 -13.42 -7.03 -4.15
CA ALA A 141 -13.30 -5.70 -4.76
C ALA A 141 -13.02 -5.79 -6.26
N VAL A 142 -12.03 -6.61 -6.63
CA VAL A 142 -11.66 -6.83 -8.03
C VAL A 142 -12.80 -7.48 -8.82
N SER A 143 -13.59 -8.37 -8.20
CA SER A 143 -14.74 -9.00 -8.87
C SER A 143 -15.94 -8.06 -9.07
N LEU A 144 -16.12 -7.08 -8.18
CA LEU A 144 -17.25 -6.14 -8.24
C LEU A 144 -16.94 -4.91 -9.11
N CYS A 145 -15.67 -4.49 -9.19
CA CYS A 145 -15.27 -3.42 -10.08
C CYS A 145 -15.14 -3.89 -11.52
N LEU A 146 -16.09 -3.50 -12.37
CA LEU A 146 -15.98 -3.63 -13.84
C LEU A 146 -14.71 -2.94 -14.36
N GLU A 147 -14.15 -3.42 -15.48
CA GLU A 147 -12.87 -2.98 -16.08
C GLU A 147 -12.72 -1.46 -16.29
N VAL A 148 -13.82 -0.71 -16.36
CA VAL A 148 -13.85 0.73 -16.69
C VAL A 148 -13.85 1.64 -15.43
N HIS A 149 -13.76 1.06 -14.23
CA HIS A 149 -13.83 1.83 -12.99
C HIS A 149 -12.50 2.51 -12.62
N ALA A 150 -12.57 3.77 -12.17
CA ALA A 150 -11.40 4.64 -11.93
C ALA A 150 -10.45 4.18 -10.81
N ASP A 151 -10.83 3.18 -10.00
CA ASP A 151 -10.07 2.69 -8.84
C ASP A 151 -9.64 1.21 -8.97
N ARG A 152 -9.90 0.58 -10.12
CA ARG A 152 -9.62 -0.86 -10.32
C ARG A 152 -8.13 -1.17 -10.16
N ASP A 153 -7.29 -0.30 -10.70
CA ASP A 153 -5.82 -0.32 -10.58
C ASP A 153 -5.37 -0.41 -9.12
N THR A 154 -6.01 0.37 -8.24
CA THR A 154 -5.69 0.42 -6.82
C THR A 154 -6.05 -0.91 -6.14
N TYR A 155 -7.21 -1.49 -6.48
CA TYR A 155 -7.65 -2.76 -5.88
C TYR A 155 -6.78 -3.93 -6.34
N LEU A 156 -6.40 -3.97 -7.62
CA LEU A 156 -5.49 -4.96 -8.17
C LEU A 156 -4.12 -4.89 -7.47
N ASN A 157 -3.53 -3.70 -7.38
CA ASN A 157 -2.21 -3.52 -6.76
C ASN A 157 -2.23 -3.90 -5.26
N ASN A 158 -3.29 -3.54 -4.54
CA ASN A 158 -3.39 -3.83 -3.12
C ASN A 158 -3.64 -5.33 -2.83
N LEU A 159 -4.46 -6.01 -3.64
CA LEU A 159 -4.66 -7.45 -3.55
C LEU A 159 -3.33 -8.19 -3.83
N ALA A 160 -2.64 -7.81 -4.90
CA ALA A 160 -1.34 -8.37 -5.27
C ALA A 160 -0.28 -8.17 -4.18
N SER A 161 -0.25 -7.00 -3.54
CA SER A 161 0.67 -6.69 -2.44
C SER A 161 0.34 -7.50 -1.17
N SER A 162 -0.95 -7.75 -0.90
CA SER A 162 -1.39 -8.59 0.22
C SER A 162 -1.03 -10.07 0.01
N LEU A 163 -1.20 -10.57 -1.22
CA LEU A 163 -0.76 -11.91 -1.62
C LEU A 163 0.76 -12.06 -1.49
N THR A 164 1.53 -11.10 -1.98
CA THR A 164 3.00 -11.09 -1.85
C THR A 164 3.44 -11.06 -0.38
N SER A 165 2.78 -10.25 0.46
CA SER A 165 3.03 -10.24 1.90
C SER A 165 2.73 -11.60 2.56
N ARG A 166 1.58 -12.21 2.25
CA ARG A 166 1.23 -13.54 2.77
C ARG A 166 2.21 -14.61 2.32
N PHE A 167 2.70 -14.52 1.08
CA PHE A 167 3.77 -15.37 0.60
C PHE A 167 5.03 -15.24 1.46
N HIS A 168 5.51 -14.03 1.75
CA HIS A 168 6.71 -13.84 2.56
C HIS A 168 6.59 -14.42 3.97
N HIS A 169 5.40 -14.34 4.57
CA HIS A 169 5.16 -14.85 5.92
C HIS A 169 4.86 -16.35 5.99
N GLN A 170 4.07 -16.88 5.06
CA GLN A 170 3.51 -18.24 5.13
C GLN A 170 4.07 -19.18 4.06
N GLY A 171 4.83 -18.66 3.08
CA GLY A 171 5.47 -19.44 2.03
C GLY A 171 4.52 -20.10 1.04
N LYS A 172 3.27 -19.62 0.89
CA LYS A 172 2.23 -20.21 0.03
C LYS A 172 2.48 -19.86 -1.47
N PRO A 173 3.08 -20.74 -2.29
CA PRO A 173 3.55 -20.37 -3.63
C PRO A 173 2.43 -19.93 -4.59
N ASN A 174 1.19 -20.41 -4.39
CA ASN A 174 0.04 -19.99 -5.16
C ASN A 174 -0.25 -18.48 -5.04
N ASP A 175 0.17 -17.85 -3.95
CA ASP A 175 -0.03 -16.42 -3.74
C ASP A 175 0.78 -15.58 -4.73
N LEU A 176 2.02 -15.98 -5.06
CA LEU A 176 2.82 -15.29 -6.08
C LEU A 176 2.28 -15.53 -7.49
N ASN A 177 1.77 -16.74 -7.76
CA ASN A 177 1.16 -17.05 -9.05
C ASN A 177 -0.11 -16.22 -9.31
N GLU A 178 -0.81 -15.80 -8.25
CA GLU A 178 -1.95 -14.88 -8.34
C GLU A 178 -1.51 -13.41 -8.32
N ALA A 179 -0.51 -13.03 -7.51
CA ALA A 179 -0.07 -11.64 -7.37
C ALA A 179 0.54 -11.05 -8.65
N ILE A 180 1.31 -11.84 -9.39
CA ILE A 180 2.02 -11.39 -10.60
C ILE A 180 1.05 -10.90 -11.69
N PRO A 181 0.06 -11.69 -12.16
CA PRO A 181 -0.88 -11.22 -13.18
C PRO A 181 -1.72 -10.02 -12.72
N LEU A 182 -2.00 -9.90 -11.42
CA LEU A 182 -2.68 -8.71 -10.88
C LEU A 182 -1.81 -7.45 -10.94
N HIS A 183 -0.51 -7.56 -10.67
CA HIS A 183 0.44 -6.47 -10.86
C HIS A 183 0.63 -6.10 -12.34
N GLU A 184 0.65 -7.10 -13.24
CA GLU A 184 0.68 -6.88 -14.69
C GLU A 184 -0.57 -6.11 -15.16
N GLU A 185 -1.76 -6.53 -14.74
CA GLU A 185 -3.01 -5.83 -15.06
C GLU A 185 -2.99 -4.40 -14.52
N ALA A 186 -2.60 -4.19 -13.26
CA ALA A 186 -2.46 -2.85 -12.69
C ALA A 186 -1.46 -1.99 -13.47
N LEU A 187 -0.38 -2.57 -13.99
CA LEU A 187 0.61 -1.86 -14.79
C LEU A 187 0.03 -1.41 -16.14
N THR A 188 -0.87 -2.19 -16.75
CA THR A 188 -1.57 -1.77 -17.99
C THR A 188 -2.48 -0.56 -17.77
N LEU A 189 -3.04 -0.43 -16.57
CA LEU A 189 -3.90 0.71 -16.19
C LEU A 189 -3.10 1.96 -15.80
N HIS A 190 -1.81 1.79 -15.48
CA HIS A 190 -0.89 2.88 -15.19
C HIS A 190 0.00 3.16 -16.40
N PRO A 191 -0.36 4.06 -17.34
CA PRO A 191 0.56 4.44 -18.42
C PRO A 191 1.84 5.11 -17.85
N PRO A 192 2.94 5.23 -18.62
CA PRO A 192 4.24 5.72 -18.12
C PRO A 192 4.28 7.09 -17.44
N ARG A 193 3.22 7.91 -17.58
CA ARG A 193 3.07 9.21 -16.92
C ARG A 193 2.19 9.17 -15.66
N HIS A 194 1.66 8.01 -15.31
CA HIS A 194 0.80 7.83 -14.16
C HIS A 194 1.63 7.89 -12.87
N PRO A 195 1.17 8.60 -11.81
CA PRO A 195 1.91 8.74 -10.55
C PRO A 195 2.27 7.43 -9.85
N CYS A 196 1.51 6.36 -10.09
CA CYS A 196 1.74 5.04 -9.50
C CYS A 196 2.53 4.08 -10.41
N HIS A 197 2.88 4.47 -11.63
CA HIS A 197 3.50 3.58 -12.62
C HIS A 197 4.83 2.99 -12.12
N ASP A 198 5.71 3.85 -11.59
CA ASP A 198 7.01 3.46 -11.05
C ASP A 198 6.90 2.51 -9.85
N THR A 199 5.87 2.71 -9.02
CA THR A 199 5.58 1.88 -7.86
C THR A 199 5.07 0.51 -8.28
N THR A 200 4.18 0.44 -9.27
CA THR A 200 3.69 -0.82 -9.83
C THR A 200 4.81 -1.62 -10.49
N LEU A 201 5.71 -0.97 -11.25
CA LEU A 201 6.92 -1.61 -11.79
C LEU A 201 7.77 -2.24 -10.68
N ASN A 202 8.02 -1.50 -9.61
CA ASN A 202 8.83 -1.97 -8.49
C ASN A 202 8.18 -3.16 -7.76
N ASN A 203 6.85 -3.15 -7.59
CA ASN A 203 6.12 -4.24 -6.93
C ASN A 203 6.09 -5.51 -7.79
N LEU A 204 5.83 -5.38 -9.10
CA LEU A 204 5.89 -6.51 -10.04
C LEU A 204 7.29 -7.15 -10.04
N ALA A 205 8.33 -6.32 -10.13
CA ALA A 205 9.72 -6.78 -10.09
C ALA A 205 10.07 -7.51 -8.78
N ALA A 206 9.55 -7.04 -7.64
CA ALA A 206 9.73 -7.69 -6.35
C ALA A 206 9.03 -9.04 -6.25
N ALA A 207 7.82 -9.15 -6.81
CA ALA A 207 7.08 -10.42 -6.87
C ALA A 207 7.82 -11.44 -7.76
N LEU A 208 8.32 -11.02 -8.92
CA LEU A 208 9.10 -11.85 -9.84
C LEU A 208 10.43 -12.31 -9.21
N ASP A 209 11.20 -11.42 -8.59
CA ASP A 209 12.41 -11.80 -7.85
C ASP A 209 12.11 -12.78 -6.71
N THR A 210 11.00 -12.59 -6.00
CA THR A 210 10.59 -13.50 -4.93
C THR A 210 10.24 -14.88 -5.49
N ARG A 211 9.50 -14.96 -6.62
CA ARG A 211 9.20 -16.22 -7.31
C ARG A 211 10.48 -16.89 -7.81
N TYR A 212 11.40 -16.11 -8.35
CA TYR A 212 12.71 -16.57 -8.78
C TYR A 212 13.52 -17.19 -7.63
N ARG A 213 13.63 -16.52 -6.48
CA ARG A 213 14.37 -17.04 -5.31
C ARG A 213 13.85 -18.37 -4.78
N LYS A 214 12.67 -18.81 -5.21
CA LYS A 214 12.04 -20.08 -4.85
C LYS A 214 12.05 -21.12 -5.94
N SER A 215 11.83 -20.70 -7.19
CA SER A 215 11.69 -21.59 -8.34
C SER A 215 12.97 -21.72 -9.17
N HIS A 216 13.89 -20.76 -9.03
CA HIS A 216 15.10 -20.60 -9.84
C HIS A 216 14.85 -20.42 -11.35
N VAL A 217 13.66 -19.94 -11.74
CA VAL A 217 13.32 -19.64 -13.14
C VAL A 217 14.01 -18.35 -13.58
N SER A 218 15.06 -18.46 -14.41
CA SER A 218 15.91 -17.33 -14.81
C SER A 218 15.18 -16.19 -15.51
N GLU A 219 14.08 -16.50 -16.20
CA GLU A 219 13.23 -15.56 -16.90
C GLU A 219 12.64 -14.53 -15.94
N ASP A 220 12.17 -14.97 -14.77
CA ASP A 220 11.64 -14.09 -13.72
C ASP A 220 12.69 -13.10 -13.22
N LEU A 221 13.92 -13.55 -13.02
CA LEU A 221 15.01 -12.67 -12.59
C LEU A 221 15.35 -11.63 -13.65
N ASN A 222 15.43 -12.06 -14.92
CA ASN A 222 15.75 -11.18 -16.03
C ASN A 222 14.66 -10.12 -16.23
N GLU A 223 13.40 -10.51 -16.11
CA GLU A 223 12.26 -9.61 -16.18
C GLU A 223 12.23 -8.63 -15.00
N ALA A 224 12.43 -9.12 -13.77
CA ALA A 224 12.56 -8.26 -12.58
C ALA A 224 13.65 -7.19 -12.75
N ILE A 225 14.82 -7.57 -13.27
CA ILE A 225 15.92 -6.63 -13.57
C ILE A 225 15.47 -5.58 -14.60
N GLY A 226 14.77 -5.99 -15.66
CA GLY A 226 14.23 -5.08 -16.67
C GLY A 226 13.28 -4.03 -16.07
N LEU A 227 12.33 -4.49 -15.25
CA LEU A 227 11.34 -3.63 -14.59
C LEU A 227 11.97 -2.68 -13.57
N TYR A 228 12.93 -3.16 -12.76
CA TYR A 228 13.66 -2.29 -11.84
C TYR A 228 14.49 -1.23 -12.56
N ARG A 229 15.15 -1.58 -13.68
CA ARG A 229 15.88 -0.61 -14.50
C ARG A 229 14.95 0.48 -15.05
N GLU A 230 13.77 0.10 -15.51
CA GLU A 230 12.77 1.07 -15.98
C GLU A 230 12.29 1.98 -14.83
N SER A 231 11.98 1.41 -13.66
CA SER A 231 11.59 2.17 -12.48
C SER A 231 12.67 3.18 -12.05
N ILE A 232 13.96 2.80 -12.08
CA ILE A 232 15.09 3.70 -11.79
C ILE A 232 15.23 4.82 -12.83
N ARG A 233 14.99 4.53 -14.11
CA ARG A 233 15.07 5.55 -15.18
C ARG A 233 13.99 6.61 -15.05
N LEU A 234 12.80 6.22 -14.60
CA LEU A 234 11.66 7.13 -14.43
C LEU A 234 11.76 7.98 -13.16
N ARG A 235 12.35 7.44 -12.07
CA ARG A 235 12.52 8.17 -10.82
C ARG A 235 13.67 9.18 -10.90
N ARG A 236 13.34 10.48 -10.81
CA ARG A 236 14.33 11.53 -10.55
C ARG A 236 15.09 11.22 -9.25
N LEU A 237 16.37 11.59 -9.22
CA LEU A 237 17.31 11.27 -8.13
C LEU A 237 16.89 11.82 -6.76
N ASP A 238 16.06 12.85 -6.72
CA ASP A 238 15.54 13.55 -5.54
C ASP A 238 14.18 13.02 -5.04
N LEU A 239 13.57 12.05 -5.71
CA LEU A 239 12.27 11.53 -5.31
C LEU A 239 12.36 10.56 -4.13
N PRO A 240 11.45 10.66 -3.14
CA PRO A 240 11.35 9.71 -2.04
C PRO A 240 11.30 8.25 -2.51
N GLN A 241 11.89 7.34 -1.74
CA GLN A 241 11.90 5.89 -1.97
C GLN A 241 12.71 5.39 -3.18
N ARG A 242 13.37 6.25 -3.97
CA ARG A 242 14.28 5.78 -5.03
C ARG A 242 15.36 4.83 -4.50
N HIS A 243 15.83 5.04 -3.27
CA HIS A 243 16.79 4.15 -2.59
C HIS A 243 16.27 2.71 -2.43
N VAL A 244 14.94 2.51 -2.32
CA VAL A 244 14.33 1.18 -2.23
C VAL A 244 14.48 0.44 -3.56
N THR A 245 14.16 1.10 -4.68
CA THR A 245 14.32 0.51 -6.02
C THR A 245 15.79 0.23 -6.33
N LEU A 246 16.69 1.14 -5.96
CA LEU A 246 18.14 0.92 -6.08
C LEU A 246 18.60 -0.29 -5.27
N HIS A 247 18.15 -0.40 -4.02
CA HIS A 247 18.46 -1.55 -3.18
C HIS A 247 17.99 -2.86 -3.82
N ASN A 248 16.76 -2.88 -4.32
CA ASN A 248 16.17 -4.06 -4.93
C ASN A 248 16.89 -4.45 -6.23
N LEU A 249 17.18 -3.49 -7.12
CA LEU A 249 17.95 -3.72 -8.35
C LEU A 249 19.34 -4.26 -8.04
N SER A 250 20.05 -3.62 -7.12
CA SER A 250 21.37 -4.07 -6.67
C SER A 250 21.32 -5.51 -6.14
N SER A 251 20.26 -5.87 -5.40
CA SER A 251 20.08 -7.23 -4.89
C SER A 251 19.95 -8.27 -6.01
N VAL A 252 19.13 -7.99 -7.03
CA VAL A 252 18.93 -8.92 -8.15
C VAL A 252 20.14 -8.98 -9.08
N LEU A 253 20.86 -7.87 -9.27
CA LEU A 253 22.11 -7.84 -10.04
C LEU A 253 23.21 -8.65 -9.35
N CYS A 254 23.43 -8.47 -8.04
CA CYS A 254 24.37 -9.30 -7.27
C CYS A 254 23.97 -10.78 -7.29
N SER A 255 22.67 -11.09 -7.23
CA SER A 255 22.18 -12.47 -7.33
C SER A 255 22.51 -13.10 -8.69
N ARG A 256 22.25 -12.39 -9.79
CA ARG A 256 22.56 -12.87 -11.14
C ARG A 256 24.06 -12.96 -11.38
N PHE A 257 24.84 -12.00 -10.89
CA PHE A 257 26.30 -12.03 -10.92
C PHE A 257 26.84 -13.28 -10.22
N THR A 258 26.38 -13.58 -9.01
CA THR A 258 26.84 -14.74 -8.24
C THR A 258 26.61 -16.06 -8.98
N GLN A 259 25.57 -16.13 -9.81
CA GLN A 259 25.21 -17.34 -10.56
C GLN A 259 25.88 -17.44 -11.92
N THR A 260 25.99 -16.32 -12.62
CA THR A 260 26.49 -16.29 -14.01
C THR A 260 27.97 -15.97 -14.08
N GLN A 261 28.54 -15.38 -13.02
CA GLN A 261 29.90 -14.83 -12.94
C GLN A 261 30.20 -13.79 -14.03
N LYS A 262 29.15 -13.16 -14.56
CA LYS A 262 29.21 -12.13 -15.58
C LYS A 262 29.33 -10.76 -14.92
N ASN A 263 30.50 -10.14 -15.04
CA ASN A 263 30.82 -8.90 -14.35
C ASN A 263 29.88 -7.74 -14.70
N GLU A 264 29.21 -7.78 -15.86
CA GLU A 264 28.33 -6.70 -16.32
C GLU A 264 27.30 -6.28 -15.27
N ASP A 265 26.75 -7.22 -14.51
CA ASP A 265 25.74 -6.94 -13.48
C ASP A 265 26.32 -6.22 -12.26
N VAL A 266 27.48 -6.65 -11.77
CA VAL A 266 28.11 -6.04 -10.60
C VAL A 266 28.74 -4.69 -10.94
N GLU A 267 29.27 -4.51 -12.17
CA GLU A 267 29.73 -3.20 -12.64
C GLU A 267 28.58 -2.20 -12.81
N GLU A 268 27.44 -2.66 -13.32
CA GLU A 268 26.24 -1.82 -13.40
C GLU A 268 25.78 -1.39 -12.00
N ASP A 269 25.72 -2.32 -11.04
CA ASP A 269 25.33 -2.03 -9.67
C ASP A 269 26.24 -0.97 -9.02
N ILE A 270 27.57 -1.15 -9.12
CA ILE A 270 28.55 -0.20 -8.63
C ILE A 270 28.34 1.18 -9.27
N THR A 271 28.14 1.21 -10.59
CA THR A 271 27.91 2.45 -11.35
C THR A 271 26.66 3.17 -10.87
N LEU A 272 25.55 2.46 -10.69
CA LEU A 272 24.28 3.03 -10.23
C LEU A 272 24.37 3.60 -8.82
N CYS A 273 25.06 2.90 -7.92
CA CYS A 273 25.26 3.36 -6.56
C CYS A 273 26.21 4.58 -6.50
N GLN A 274 27.27 4.62 -7.31
CA GLN A 274 28.14 5.79 -7.43
C GLN A 274 27.40 7.01 -8.00
N GLN A 275 26.54 6.82 -9.01
CA GLN A 275 25.69 7.88 -9.55
C GLN A 275 24.69 8.42 -8.51
N SER A 276 24.14 7.53 -7.68
CA SER A 276 23.29 7.92 -6.55
C SER A 276 24.07 8.80 -5.56
N LEU A 277 25.29 8.40 -5.19
CA LEU A 277 26.16 9.18 -4.30
C LEU A 277 26.64 10.51 -4.91
N SER A 278 26.85 10.60 -6.22
CA SER A 278 27.29 11.86 -6.85
C SER A 278 26.14 12.87 -6.97
N ALA A 279 24.90 12.39 -7.09
CA ALA A 279 23.71 13.22 -7.16
C ALA A 279 23.26 13.76 -5.80
N LEU A 280 23.45 13.00 -4.72
CA LEU A 280 23.03 13.37 -3.37
C LEU A 280 24.05 14.28 -2.69
N SER A 281 23.59 15.32 -1.97
CA SER A 281 24.47 16.15 -1.15
C SER A 281 25.14 15.32 -0.05
N SER A 282 26.34 15.70 0.39
CA SER A 282 27.13 14.91 1.36
C SER A 282 26.43 14.66 2.70
N LEU A 283 25.46 15.49 3.08
CA LEU A 283 24.67 15.37 4.31
C LEU A 283 23.34 14.62 4.10
N HIS A 284 23.07 14.13 2.89
CA HIS A 284 21.81 13.47 2.59
C HIS A 284 21.76 12.07 3.21
N GLN A 285 20.73 11.80 4.02
CA GLN A 285 20.58 10.55 4.78
C GLN A 285 20.56 9.30 3.88
N ASP A 286 19.95 9.37 2.69
CA ASP A 286 19.86 8.22 1.77
C ASP A 286 21.21 7.77 1.18
N ARG A 287 22.30 8.53 1.37
CA ARG A 287 23.66 8.08 0.98
C ARG A 287 24.03 6.77 1.67
N TYR A 288 23.58 6.57 2.91
CA TYR A 288 23.72 5.33 3.67
C TYR A 288 23.36 4.10 2.82
N PHE A 289 22.20 4.11 2.18
CA PHE A 289 21.73 2.98 1.37
C PHE A 289 22.65 2.70 0.18
N SER A 290 23.17 3.74 -0.46
CA SER A 290 24.08 3.60 -1.61
C SER A 290 25.45 3.04 -1.18
N TYR A 291 25.97 3.45 -0.01
CA TYR A 291 27.19 2.86 0.56
C TYR A 291 27.01 1.40 0.95
N MET A 292 25.89 1.05 1.60
CA MET A 292 25.57 -0.35 1.92
C MET A 292 25.48 -1.23 0.66
N ARG A 293 24.88 -0.72 -0.42
CA ARG A 293 24.82 -1.45 -1.70
C ARG A 293 26.19 -1.60 -2.36
N LEU A 294 27.02 -0.54 -2.39
CA LEU A 294 28.39 -0.63 -2.89
C LEU A 294 29.21 -1.67 -2.13
N GLN A 295 29.11 -1.67 -0.81
CA GLN A 295 29.78 -2.65 0.03
C GLN A 295 29.40 -4.08 -0.37
N GLU A 296 28.11 -4.38 -0.58
CA GLU A 296 27.69 -5.72 -0.97
C GLU A 296 28.09 -6.09 -2.41
N ALA A 297 28.09 -5.11 -3.33
CA ALA A 297 28.54 -5.31 -4.70
C ALA A 297 30.04 -5.70 -4.75
N TYR A 298 30.90 -4.91 -4.10
CA TYR A 298 32.33 -5.22 -4.00
C TYR A 298 32.57 -6.54 -3.26
N LEU A 299 31.85 -6.79 -2.17
CA LEU A 299 32.00 -8.05 -1.43
C LEU A 299 31.58 -9.25 -2.28
N SER A 300 30.53 -9.13 -3.08
CA SER A 300 30.10 -10.17 -4.02
C SER A 300 31.17 -10.42 -5.08
N ARG A 301 31.73 -9.37 -5.69
CA ARG A 301 32.81 -9.47 -6.68
C ARG A 301 34.08 -10.10 -6.08
N TYR A 302 34.47 -9.70 -4.87
CA TYR A 302 35.57 -10.32 -4.13
C TYR A 302 35.35 -11.81 -3.87
N ARG A 303 34.14 -12.23 -3.47
CA ARG A 303 33.85 -13.65 -3.18
C ARG A 303 34.07 -14.56 -4.39
N ILE A 304 33.89 -14.04 -5.61
CA ILE A 304 34.03 -14.80 -6.87
C ILE A 304 35.41 -14.63 -7.49
N LEU A 305 35.93 -13.40 -7.56
CA LEU A 305 37.17 -13.08 -8.27
C LEU A 305 38.41 -13.03 -7.37
N HIS A 306 38.22 -13.00 -6.05
CA HIS A 306 39.28 -12.90 -5.04
C HIS A 306 40.18 -11.66 -5.16
N ASP A 307 39.65 -10.56 -5.70
CA ASP A 307 40.37 -9.28 -5.78
C ASP A 307 40.41 -8.55 -4.42
N LEU A 308 41.59 -8.42 -3.83
CA LEU A 308 41.79 -7.74 -2.55
C LEU A 308 41.47 -6.24 -2.59
N ALA A 309 41.49 -5.62 -3.77
CA ALA A 309 41.06 -4.23 -3.93
C ALA A 309 39.57 -4.09 -3.62
N ASP A 310 38.74 -5.04 -4.07
CA ASP A 310 37.31 -5.06 -3.79
C ASP A 310 37.02 -5.26 -2.31
N LEU A 311 37.76 -6.12 -1.63
CA LEU A 311 37.61 -6.29 -0.18
C LEU A 311 37.90 -4.97 0.57
N SER A 312 38.93 -4.24 0.14
CA SER A 312 39.29 -2.94 0.71
C SER A 312 38.20 -1.89 0.46
N LEU A 313 37.66 -1.84 -0.76
CA LEU A 313 36.54 -0.96 -1.11
C LEU A 313 35.25 -1.32 -0.35
N ALA A 314 34.97 -2.61 -0.15
CA ALA A 314 33.82 -3.06 0.63
C ALA A 314 33.90 -2.57 2.08
N VAL A 315 35.07 -2.73 2.73
CA VAL A 315 35.29 -2.26 4.10
C VAL A 315 35.18 -0.73 4.21
N GLU A 316 35.71 0.01 3.22
CA GLU A 316 35.63 1.46 3.24
C GLU A 316 34.18 1.95 3.09
N ASN A 317 33.42 1.39 2.16
CA ASN A 317 32.00 1.74 1.99
C ASN A 317 31.17 1.36 3.23
N PHE A 318 31.49 0.26 3.92
CA PHE A 318 30.86 -0.07 5.20
C PHE A 318 31.10 0.98 6.28
N ARG A 319 32.30 1.58 6.32
CA ARG A 319 32.63 2.64 7.29
C ARG A 319 31.99 3.98 6.97
N LEU A 320 31.74 4.24 5.69
CA LEU A 320 31.11 5.47 5.21
C LEU A 320 29.58 5.45 5.36
N ALA A 321 28.98 4.26 5.46
CA ALA A 321 27.58 4.05 5.78
C ALA A 321 27.32 4.38 7.27
#